data_AF-A0A210PG86-F1
#
_entry.id   AF-A0A210PG86-F1
#
_cell.length_a   1.000
_cell.length_b   1.000
_cell.length_c   1.000
_cell.angle_alpha   90.00
_cell.angle_beta   90.00
_cell.angle_gamma   90.00
#
_symmetry.space_group_name_H-M   'P 1'
#
loop_
_entity.id
_entity.type
_entity.pdbx_description
1 polymer ?
#
loop_
_entity_poly.entity_id
_entity_poly.type
_entity_poly.pdbx_seq_one_letter_code
_entity_poly.pdbx_strand_id
1 'polypeptide(L)'
;MISFVFYIWILITALVAASCAFSLLQPFWILHPDGIHSFGVYIYCKGSELGDAGSLLTTRMCSFYGGQLSVVNIPSGAWQATFLLFSTGCAILLASLVLGLAGMFMATRWLRRLSCAMTYIQTSAVLILTSALIAYPLGMTSPFFRYYCGPTAEVYNAGQCSMGWSYMLAIMGTALSIFCPILWNLRDFKSEHDDYPFNL
;
A
#
# COMPACT_ATOMS: atom_id res chain seq x y z
N MET A 1 9.23 4.82 -30.15
CA MET A 1 8.49 6.06 -29.79
C MET A 1 7.82 5.87 -28.44
N ILE A 2 7.82 6.89 -27.57
CA ILE A 2 7.10 6.82 -26.29
C ILE A 2 5.60 6.88 -26.59
N SER A 3 4.88 5.77 -26.35
CA SER A 3 3.45 5.67 -26.63
C SER A 3 2.60 6.35 -25.55
N PHE A 4 1.44 6.90 -25.93
CA PHE A 4 0.45 7.45 -24.98
C PHE A 4 0.11 6.49 -23.82
N VAL A 5 -0.01 5.19 -24.14
CA VAL A 5 -0.25 4.11 -23.17
C VAL A 5 0.84 4.04 -22.09
N PHE A 6 2.10 4.33 -22.44
CA PHE A 6 3.22 4.32 -21.50
C PHE A 6 3.14 5.46 -20.49
N TYR A 7 2.73 6.66 -20.92
CA TYR A 7 2.52 7.80 -20.02
C TYR A 7 1.39 7.54 -19.03
N ILE A 8 0.27 6.95 -19.50
CA ILE A 8 -0.83 6.55 -18.61
C ILE A 8 -0.32 5.51 -17.59
N TRP A 9 0.43 4.51 -18.04
CA TRP A 9 0.99 3.51 -17.14
C TRP A 9 1.92 4.11 -16.09
N ILE A 10 2.81 5.05 -16.46
CA ILE A 10 3.67 5.78 -15.50
C ILE A 10 2.81 6.51 -14.48
N LEU A 11 1.84 7.30 -14.95
CA LEU A 11 1.00 8.15 -14.09
C LEU A 11 0.21 7.29 -13.10
N ILE A 12 -0.43 6.21 -13.57
CA ILE A 12 -1.18 5.31 -12.70
C ILE A 12 -0.27 4.60 -11.71
N THR A 13 0.87 4.05 -12.16
CA THR A 13 1.79 3.33 -11.27
C THR A 13 2.38 4.26 -10.21
N ALA A 14 2.69 5.51 -10.55
CA ALA A 14 3.16 6.52 -9.61
C ALA A 14 2.06 6.90 -8.59
N LEU A 15 0.83 7.13 -9.04
CA LEU A 15 -0.31 7.43 -8.15
C LEU A 15 -0.61 6.27 -7.19
N VAL A 16 -0.59 5.04 -7.69
CA VAL A 16 -0.77 3.84 -6.88
C VAL A 16 0.34 3.76 -5.83
N ALA A 17 1.61 3.83 -6.24
CA ALA A 17 2.73 3.75 -5.31
C ALA A 17 2.69 4.86 -4.24
N ALA A 18 2.35 6.09 -4.63
CA ALA A 18 2.19 7.22 -3.70
C ALA A 18 1.04 6.99 -2.73
N SER A 19 -0.12 6.54 -3.20
CA SER A 19 -1.28 6.25 -2.35
C SER A 19 -1.02 5.09 -1.38
N CYS A 20 -0.35 4.02 -1.81
CA CYS A 20 0.08 2.91 -0.97
C CYS A 20 1.10 3.37 0.08
N ALA A 21 2.13 4.12 -0.31
CA ALA A 21 3.12 4.66 0.62
C ALA A 21 2.47 5.59 1.65
N PHE A 22 1.62 6.51 1.20
CA PHE A 22 0.90 7.44 2.06
C PHE A 22 -0.04 6.71 3.02
N SER A 23 -0.76 5.70 2.54
CA SER A 23 -1.62 4.88 3.39
C SER A 23 -0.81 4.16 4.47
N LEU A 24 0.31 3.53 4.10
CA LEU A 24 1.16 2.82 5.04
C LEU A 24 1.75 3.77 6.10
N LEU A 25 2.22 4.96 5.71
CA LEU A 25 2.75 5.97 6.64
C LEU A 25 1.71 6.51 7.62
N GLN A 26 0.43 6.48 7.25
CA GLN A 26 -0.62 7.18 7.99
C GLN A 26 -1.22 6.30 9.10
N PRO A 27 -1.29 6.79 10.36
CA PRO A 27 -1.76 6.01 11.53
C PRO A 27 -3.30 5.90 11.63
N PHE A 28 -4.01 6.19 10.54
CA PHE A 28 -5.47 6.28 10.52
C PHE A 28 -6.07 5.11 9.72
N TRP A 29 -5.61 3.89 10.02
CA TRP A 29 -6.25 2.68 9.49
C TRP A 29 -7.45 2.29 10.34
N ILE A 30 -7.36 2.48 11.66
CA ILE A 30 -8.45 2.29 12.61
C ILE A 30 -8.51 3.49 13.54
N LEU A 31 -9.73 3.98 13.77
CA LEU A 31 -10.02 5.11 14.63
C LEU A 31 -10.78 4.64 15.87
N HIS A 32 -10.30 5.04 17.04
CA HIS A 32 -11.03 4.84 18.28
C HIS A 32 -12.18 5.87 18.38
N PRO A 33 -13.35 5.51 18.94
CA PRO A 33 -14.48 6.43 19.11
C PRO A 33 -14.13 7.69 19.89
N ASP A 34 -13.16 7.63 20.81
CA ASP A 34 -12.72 8.80 21.61
C ASP A 34 -12.03 9.89 20.77
N GLY A 35 -11.67 9.62 19.50
CA GLY A 35 -11.00 10.59 18.62
C GLY A 35 -9.53 10.89 18.97
N ILE A 36 -9.07 10.40 20.11
CA ILE A 36 -7.72 10.60 20.67
C ILE A 36 -6.76 9.49 20.23
N HIS A 37 -7.26 8.26 20.09
CA HIS A 37 -6.46 7.09 19.71
C HIS A 37 -6.64 6.74 18.23
N SER A 38 -5.54 6.53 17.52
CA SER A 38 -5.53 6.13 16.12
C SER A 38 -4.46 5.06 15.89
N PHE A 39 -4.82 4.00 15.19
CA PHE A 39 -3.96 2.86 14.95
C PHE A 39 -3.71 2.69 13.45
N GLY A 40 -2.43 2.69 13.07
CA GLY A 40 -1.94 2.23 11.79
C GLY A 40 -1.36 0.82 11.89
N VAL A 41 -0.80 0.34 10.77
CA VAL A 41 -0.24 -1.01 10.68
C VAL A 41 0.99 -1.19 11.57
N TYR A 42 1.89 -0.20 11.62
CA TYR A 42 3.12 -0.24 12.42
C TYR A 42 3.35 1.01 13.31
N ILE A 43 2.51 2.05 13.14
CA ILE A 43 2.51 3.28 13.96
C ILE A 43 1.18 3.35 14.70
N TYR A 44 1.22 3.77 15.94
CA TYR A 44 0.04 4.18 16.68
C TYR A 44 0.20 5.62 17.16
N CYS A 45 -0.90 6.34 17.33
CA CYS A 45 -0.89 7.68 17.88
C CYS A 45 -1.88 7.81 19.02
N LYS A 46 -1.47 8.61 20.00
CA LYS A 46 -2.28 9.01 21.14
C LYS A 46 -2.29 10.53 21.19
N GLY A 47 -3.48 11.13 21.24
CA GLY A 47 -3.65 12.53 21.60
C GLY A 47 -3.43 12.72 23.11
N SER A 48 -2.75 13.80 23.46
CA SER A 48 -2.70 14.30 24.84
C SER A 48 -3.27 15.72 24.84
N GLU A 49 -4.24 15.95 25.71
CA GLU A 49 -4.71 17.30 26.01
C GLU A 49 -3.71 17.93 26.98
N LEU A 50 -2.74 18.67 26.45
CA LEU A 50 -1.84 19.47 27.27
C LEU A 50 -2.47 20.87 27.39
N GLY A 51 -3.16 21.10 28.50
CA GLY A 51 -3.81 22.38 28.79
C GLY A 51 -3.02 23.18 29.81
N ASP A 52 -2.38 24.27 29.35
CA ASP A 52 -2.17 25.46 30.18
C ASP A 52 -3.30 26.45 29.86
N ALA A 53 -3.84 27.11 30.88
CA ALA A 53 -5.12 27.82 30.85
C ALA A 53 -5.23 28.86 29.71
N GLY A 54 -5.87 28.48 28.59
CA GLY A 54 -6.29 29.42 27.53
C GLY A 54 -6.18 28.93 26.09
N SER A 55 -5.40 27.88 25.80
CA SER A 55 -5.25 27.34 24.44
C SER A 55 -5.20 25.82 24.45
N LEU A 56 -6.31 25.17 24.06
CA LEU A 56 -6.38 23.71 23.95
C LEU A 56 -5.63 23.27 22.69
N LEU A 57 -4.32 23.03 22.82
CA LEU A 57 -3.49 22.49 21.74
C LEU A 57 -3.50 20.97 21.83
N THR A 58 -4.31 20.30 21.01
CA THR A 58 -4.31 18.84 20.91
C THR A 58 -2.99 18.35 20.30
N THR A 59 -2.04 17.95 21.15
CA THR A 59 -0.77 17.38 20.69
C THR A 59 -0.96 15.89 20.45
N ARG A 60 -0.84 15.45 19.20
CA ARG A 60 -0.84 14.02 18.85
C ARG A 60 0.60 13.51 18.84
N MET A 61 0.90 12.56 19.72
CA MET A 61 2.18 11.87 19.74
C MET A 61 2.03 10.54 19.01
N CYS A 62 2.85 10.34 17.98
CA CYS A 62 2.87 9.13 17.18
C CYS A 62 4.15 8.36 17.46
N SER A 63 4.04 7.05 17.65
CA SER A 63 5.19 6.19 17.96
C SER A 63 5.03 4.82 17.33
N PHE A 64 6.15 4.16 17.07
CA PHE A 64 6.19 2.79 16.62
C PHE A 64 5.77 1.84 17.75
N TYR A 65 5.11 0.73 17.41
CA TYR A 65 4.88 -0.31 18.40
C TYR A 65 6.22 -0.77 19.01
N GLY A 66 6.35 -0.69 20.34
CA GLY A 66 7.59 -0.99 21.05
C GLY A 66 8.71 0.06 20.93
N GLY A 67 8.42 1.27 20.45
CA GLY A 67 9.37 2.41 20.44
C GLY A 67 10.46 2.36 19.37
N GLN A 68 10.59 1.26 18.64
CA GLN A 68 11.53 1.06 17.55
C GLN A 68 10.83 0.41 16.35
N LEU A 69 11.35 0.64 15.14
CA LEU A 69 10.84 0.00 13.92
C LEU A 69 11.26 -1.48 13.90
N SER A 70 10.49 -2.33 14.58
CA SER A 70 10.66 -3.79 14.59
C SER A 70 9.33 -4.48 14.34
N VAL A 71 9.33 -5.42 13.39
CA VAL A 71 8.14 -6.21 13.04
C VAL A 71 7.67 -7.06 14.22
N VAL A 72 8.61 -7.53 15.05
CA VAL A 72 8.31 -8.38 16.21
C VAL A 72 7.48 -7.66 17.27
N ASN A 73 7.62 -6.33 17.36
CA ASN A 73 6.91 -5.52 18.36
C ASN A 73 5.44 -5.26 17.98
N ILE A 74 5.02 -5.59 16.76
CA ILE A 74 3.64 -5.41 16.31
C ILE A 74 2.76 -6.46 17.02
N PRO A 75 1.65 -6.06 17.67
CA PRO A 75 0.91 -6.88 18.62
C PRO A 75 0.14 -8.07 18.01
N SER A 76 0.03 -8.15 16.68
CA SER A 76 -0.64 -9.26 16.00
C SER A 76 0.17 -9.78 14.82
N GLY A 77 0.24 -11.10 14.67
CA GLY A 77 0.92 -11.74 13.53
C GLY A 77 0.28 -11.38 12.19
N ALA A 78 -1.03 -11.12 12.17
CA ALA A 78 -1.73 -10.67 10.98
C ALA A 78 -1.31 -9.25 10.56
N TRP A 79 -1.14 -8.30 11.50
CA TRP A 79 -0.63 -6.97 11.18
C TRP A 79 0.84 -6.99 10.78
N GLN A 80 1.64 -7.89 11.35
CA GLN A 80 3.00 -8.16 10.88
C GLN A 80 3.01 -8.60 9.41
N ALA A 81 2.17 -9.58 9.07
CA ALA A 81 2.03 -10.05 7.70
C ALA A 81 1.54 -8.93 6.78
N THR A 82 0.52 -8.15 7.17
CA THR A 82 0.05 -7.00 6.39
C THR A 82 1.17 -5.99 6.16
N PHE A 83 1.95 -5.63 7.18
CA PHE A 83 3.05 -4.67 7.02
C PHE A 83 4.07 -5.17 6.00
N LEU A 84 4.52 -6.42 6.14
CA LEU A 84 5.51 -7.03 5.24
C LEU A 84 4.97 -7.14 3.81
N LEU A 85 3.77 -7.69 3.64
CA LEU A 85 3.15 -7.87 2.33
C LEU A 85 2.89 -6.52 1.66
N PHE A 86 2.26 -5.56 2.36
CA PHE A 86 1.93 -4.27 1.76
C PHE A 86 3.18 -3.44 1.42
N SER A 87 4.19 -3.45 2.30
CA SER A 87 5.49 -2.80 2.03
C SER A 87 6.20 -3.44 0.83
N THR A 88 6.24 -4.78 0.77
CA THR A 88 6.86 -5.52 -0.34
C THR A 88 6.14 -5.24 -1.67
N GLY A 89 4.81 -5.26 -1.68
CA GLY A 89 4.03 -4.95 -2.88
C GLY A 89 4.27 -3.52 -3.38
N CYS A 90 4.32 -2.54 -2.47
CA CYS A 90 4.65 -1.15 -2.79
C CYS A 90 6.07 -1.01 -3.35
N ALA A 91 7.06 -1.69 -2.76
CA ALA A 91 8.44 -1.69 -3.22
C ALA A 91 8.57 -2.29 -4.63
N ILE A 92 7.84 -3.38 -4.92
CA ILE A 92 7.82 -3.99 -6.26
C ILE A 92 7.21 -3.03 -7.29
N LEU A 93 6.12 -2.33 -6.96
CA LEU A 93 5.53 -1.33 -7.86
C LEU A 93 6.48 -0.17 -8.13
N LEU A 94 7.17 0.34 -7.09
CA LEU A 94 8.19 1.38 -7.25
C LEU A 94 9.37 0.90 -8.11
N ALA A 95 9.85 -0.32 -7.88
CA ALA A 95 10.89 -0.92 -8.71
C ALA A 95 10.42 -1.06 -10.16
N SER A 96 9.16 -1.45 -10.39
CA SER A 96 8.58 -1.54 -11.73
C SER A 96 8.57 -0.18 -12.44
N LEU A 97 8.21 0.89 -11.72
CA LEU A 97 8.23 2.27 -12.23
C LEU A 97 9.65 2.70 -12.62
N VAL A 98 10.63 2.48 -11.75
CA VAL A 98 12.04 2.82 -12.00
C VAL A 98 12.59 2.03 -13.18
N LEU A 99 12.32 0.73 -13.26
CA LEU A 99 12.74 -0.11 -14.38
C LEU A 99 12.06 0.31 -15.70
N GLY A 100 10.79 0.69 -15.66
CA GLY A 100 10.07 1.23 -16.80
C GLY A 100 10.70 2.52 -17.34
N LEU A 101 11.06 3.44 -16.45
CA LEU A 101 11.75 4.69 -16.79
C LEU A 101 13.18 4.44 -17.29
N ALA A 102 13.94 3.55 -16.64
CA ALA A 102 15.28 3.17 -17.06
C ALA A 102 15.29 2.50 -18.44
N GLY A 103 14.22 1.77 -18.77
CA GLY A 103 14.01 1.18 -20.09
C GLY A 103 13.97 2.20 -21.24
N MET A 104 13.72 3.49 -20.95
CA MET A 104 13.79 4.55 -21.96
C MET A 104 15.23 4.86 -22.42
N PHE A 105 16.22 4.56 -21.59
CA PHE A 105 17.64 4.89 -21.83
C PHE A 105 18.48 3.68 -22.25
N MET A 106 17.95 2.46 -22.11
CA MET A 106 18.66 1.20 -22.32
C MET A 106 18.41 0.59 -23.72
N ALA A 107 19.36 -0.20 -24.23
CA ALA A 107 19.29 -0.82 -25.55
C ALA A 107 18.15 -1.86 -25.69
N THR A 108 17.53 -1.90 -26.87
CA THR A 108 16.30 -2.66 -27.22
C THR A 108 16.30 -4.15 -26.88
N ARG A 109 17.45 -4.84 -26.89
CA ARG A 109 17.53 -6.29 -26.59
C ARG A 109 17.28 -6.64 -25.12
N TRP A 110 17.71 -5.80 -24.18
CA TRP A 110 17.46 -6.01 -22.75
C TRP A 110 16.01 -5.71 -22.39
N LEU A 111 15.43 -4.72 -23.07
CA LEU A 111 14.05 -4.29 -22.87
C LEU A 111 13.05 -5.44 -23.14
N ARG A 112 13.26 -6.26 -24.19
CA ARG A 112 12.36 -7.37 -24.52
C ARG A 112 12.32 -8.47 -23.45
N ARG A 113 13.46 -8.80 -22.82
CA ARG A 113 13.49 -9.76 -21.69
C ARG A 113 12.83 -9.20 -20.44
N LEU A 114 13.08 -7.92 -20.16
CA LEU A 114 12.49 -7.22 -19.02
C LEU A 114 10.97 -7.05 -19.18
N SER A 115 10.47 -6.81 -20.39
CA SER A 115 9.04 -6.67 -20.69
C SER A 115 8.20 -7.87 -20.28
N CYS A 116 8.62 -9.09 -20.67
CA CYS A 116 7.91 -10.31 -20.29
C CYS A 116 7.91 -10.49 -18.77
N ALA A 117 9.06 -10.32 -18.11
CA ALA A 117 9.17 -10.47 -16.66
C ALA A 117 8.35 -9.41 -15.89
N MET A 118 8.26 -8.19 -16.42
CA MET A 118 7.60 -7.07 -15.77
C MET A 118 6.10 -7.30 -15.56
N THR A 119 5.42 -7.93 -16.52
CA THR A 119 3.98 -8.25 -16.39
C THR A 119 3.75 -9.21 -15.23
N TYR A 120 4.60 -10.24 -15.09
CA TYR A 120 4.52 -11.18 -13.97
C TYR A 120 4.84 -10.52 -12.64
N ILE A 121 5.88 -9.67 -12.61
CA ILE A 121 6.29 -8.93 -11.40
C ILE A 121 5.17 -7.99 -10.94
N GLN A 122 4.57 -7.20 -11.83
CA GLN A 122 3.45 -6.31 -11.49
C GLN A 122 2.22 -7.10 -11.05
N THR A 123 1.86 -8.18 -11.75
CA THR A 123 0.74 -9.05 -11.34
C THR A 123 0.97 -9.62 -9.94
N SER A 124 2.19 -10.08 -9.64
CA SER A 124 2.54 -10.58 -8.30
C SER A 124 2.43 -9.48 -7.23
N ALA A 125 2.83 -8.24 -7.54
CA ALA A 125 2.70 -7.12 -6.62
C ALA A 125 1.23 -6.83 -6.27
N VAL A 126 0.34 -6.85 -7.27
CA VAL A 126 -1.12 -6.66 -7.07
C VAL A 126 -1.69 -7.74 -6.15
N LEU A 127 -1.31 -9.01 -6.37
CA LEU A 127 -1.75 -10.13 -5.51
C LEU A 127 -1.24 -9.97 -4.08
N ILE A 128 0.02 -9.57 -3.91
CA ILE A 128 0.63 -9.33 -2.60
C ILE A 128 -0.11 -8.18 -1.88
N LEU A 129 -0.36 -7.04 -2.53
CA LEU A 129 -1.10 -5.92 -1.96
C LEU A 129 -2.52 -6.33 -1.55
N THR A 130 -3.20 -7.09 -2.41
CA THR A 130 -4.55 -7.60 -2.13
C THR A 130 -4.55 -8.53 -0.91
N SER A 131 -3.59 -9.46 -0.84
CA SER A 131 -3.45 -10.35 0.31
C SER A 131 -3.16 -9.61 1.62
N ALA A 132 -2.41 -8.51 1.56
CA ALA A 132 -2.14 -7.68 2.74
C ALA A 132 -3.41 -7.02 3.29
N LEU A 133 -4.28 -6.53 2.41
CA LEU A 133 -5.57 -5.94 2.78
C LEU A 133 -6.53 -6.98 3.36
N ILE A 134 -6.55 -8.19 2.80
CA ILE A 134 -7.34 -9.31 3.34
C ILE A 134 -6.82 -9.74 4.72
N ALA A 135 -5.50 -9.75 4.91
CA ALA A 135 -4.88 -10.11 6.18
C ALA A 135 -5.12 -9.07 7.29
N TYR A 136 -5.31 -7.79 6.95
CA TYR A 136 -5.37 -6.72 7.95
C TYR A 136 -6.52 -6.88 8.97
N PRO A 137 -7.78 -7.13 8.55
CA PRO A 137 -8.89 -7.40 9.47
C PRO A 137 -8.73 -8.67 10.31
N LEU A 138 -7.85 -9.60 9.93
CA LEU A 138 -7.57 -10.79 10.74
C LEU A 138 -6.86 -10.42 12.06
N GLY A 139 -6.12 -9.30 12.10
CA GLY A 139 -5.40 -8.85 13.29
C GLY A 139 -6.28 -8.20 14.37
N MET A 140 -7.56 -7.96 14.06
CA MET A 140 -8.53 -7.39 15.00
C MET A 140 -8.88 -8.35 16.15
N THR A 141 -8.58 -9.64 16.02
CA THR A 141 -8.82 -10.63 17.10
C THR A 141 -7.78 -10.57 18.21
N SER A 142 -6.70 -9.81 18.03
CA SER A 142 -5.59 -9.75 18.99
C SER A 142 -6.03 -9.20 20.36
N PRO A 143 -5.44 -9.67 21.48
CA PRO A 143 -5.78 -9.18 22.82
C PRO A 143 -5.57 -7.67 22.96
N PHE A 144 -4.53 -7.14 22.31
CA PHE A 144 -4.24 -5.71 22.23
C PHE A 144 -5.40 -4.94 21.58
N PHE A 145 -5.92 -5.43 20.45
CA PHE A 145 -7.03 -4.76 19.77
C PHE A 145 -8.31 -4.78 20.61
N ARG A 146 -8.63 -5.93 21.21
CA ARG A 146 -9.82 -6.08 22.07
C ARG A 146 -9.74 -5.25 23.35
N TYR A 147 -8.54 -4.95 23.85
CA TYR A 147 -8.34 -4.06 24.98
C TYR A 147 -8.79 -2.62 24.68
N TYR A 148 -8.52 -2.11 23.46
CA TYR A 148 -8.96 -0.77 23.04
C TYR A 148 -10.38 -0.78 22.47
N CYS A 149 -10.64 -1.59 21.46
CA CYS A 149 -11.89 -1.54 20.68
C CYS A 149 -13.05 -2.38 21.27
N GLY A 150 -12.84 -2.96 22.44
CA GLY A 150 -13.83 -3.74 23.17
C GLY A 150 -13.76 -5.26 22.91
N PRO A 151 -14.39 -6.07 23.79
CA PRO A 151 -14.33 -7.52 23.71
C PRO A 151 -15.12 -8.11 22.53
N THR A 152 -16.03 -7.33 21.93
CA THR A 152 -16.84 -7.74 20.77
C THR A 152 -16.11 -7.63 19.43
N ALA A 153 -14.86 -7.14 19.43
CA ALA A 153 -14.05 -7.09 18.22
C ALA A 153 -13.66 -8.50 17.76
N GLU A 154 -13.95 -8.78 16.49
CA GLU A 154 -13.73 -10.06 15.82
C GLU A 154 -13.16 -9.84 14.41
N VAL A 155 -12.90 -10.92 13.67
CA VAL A 155 -12.42 -10.84 12.28
C VAL A 155 -13.45 -10.08 11.44
N TYR A 156 -13.03 -9.03 10.73
CA TYR A 156 -13.90 -8.09 9.98
C TYR A 156 -14.91 -7.30 10.82
N ASN A 157 -14.86 -7.39 12.15
CA ASN A 157 -15.72 -6.61 13.05
C ASN A 157 -14.84 -5.78 14.00
N ALA A 158 -14.79 -4.47 13.76
CA ALA A 158 -13.96 -3.56 14.54
C ALA A 158 -14.55 -3.24 15.94
N GLY A 159 -15.70 -3.80 16.31
CA GLY A 159 -16.31 -3.58 17.62
C GLY A 159 -16.76 -2.13 17.79
N GLN A 160 -16.19 -1.43 18.79
CA GLN A 160 -16.46 -0.01 19.01
C GLN A 160 -15.60 0.92 18.14
N CYS A 161 -14.55 0.39 17.51
CA CYS A 161 -13.67 1.17 16.63
C CYS A 161 -14.22 1.26 15.21
N SER A 162 -13.83 2.32 14.50
CA SER A 162 -14.22 2.55 13.10
C SER A 162 -13.03 2.41 12.15
N MET A 163 -13.28 2.02 10.91
CA MET A 163 -12.26 1.99 9.86
C MET A 163 -11.87 3.41 9.48
N GLY A 164 -10.57 3.66 9.40
CA GLY A 164 -10.03 4.96 9.02
C GLY A 164 -9.86 5.13 7.51
N TRP A 165 -9.71 6.38 7.10
CA TRP A 165 -9.57 6.79 5.70
C TRP A 165 -8.31 6.24 5.03
N SER A 166 -7.24 6.00 5.79
CA SER A 166 -6.00 5.43 5.26
C SER A 166 -6.23 4.02 4.70
N TYR A 167 -7.06 3.23 5.38
CA TYR A 167 -7.41 1.88 4.93
C TYR A 167 -8.26 1.94 3.64
N MET A 168 -9.20 2.89 3.55
CA MET A 168 -9.97 3.10 2.30
C MET A 168 -9.06 3.49 1.14
N LEU A 169 -8.08 4.37 1.39
CA LEU A 169 -7.10 4.76 0.38
C LEU A 169 -6.24 3.56 -0.08
N ALA A 170 -5.88 2.66 0.83
CA ALA A 170 -5.17 1.42 0.50
C ALA A 170 -5.98 0.51 -0.45
N ILE A 171 -7.28 0.37 -0.17
CA ILE A 171 -8.20 -0.41 -1.02
C ILE A 171 -8.31 0.22 -2.40
N MET A 172 -8.53 1.55 -2.48
CA MET A 172 -8.63 2.26 -3.75
C MET A 172 -7.32 2.20 -4.55
N GLY A 173 -6.17 2.40 -3.90
CA GLY A 173 -4.85 2.28 -4.52
C GLY A 173 -4.59 0.86 -5.05
N THR A 174 -4.95 -0.16 -4.28
CA THR A 174 -4.82 -1.56 -4.69
C THR A 174 -5.77 -1.91 -5.85
N ALA A 175 -7.00 -1.42 -5.83
CA ALA A 175 -7.94 -1.60 -6.94
C ALA A 175 -7.41 -0.93 -8.23
N LEU A 176 -6.85 0.27 -8.11
CA LEU A 176 -6.22 0.97 -9.23
C LEU A 176 -4.96 0.25 -9.74
N SER A 177 -4.23 -0.44 -8.86
CA SER A 177 -3.04 -1.23 -9.22
C SER A 177 -3.33 -2.38 -10.18
N ILE A 178 -4.56 -2.88 -10.25
CA ILE A 178 -4.98 -3.94 -11.19
C ILE A 178 -4.80 -3.49 -12.65
N PHE A 179 -4.91 -2.19 -12.93
CA PHE A 179 -4.74 -1.65 -14.28
C PHE A 179 -3.27 -1.55 -14.71
N CYS A 180 -2.33 -1.51 -13.77
CA CYS A 180 -0.89 -1.42 -14.06
C CYS A 180 -0.38 -2.58 -14.97
N PRO A 181 -0.57 -3.87 -14.63
CA PRO A 181 -0.10 -4.97 -15.49
C PRO A 181 -0.81 -5.00 -16.84
N ILE A 182 -2.10 -4.65 -16.90
CA ILE A 182 -2.88 -4.60 -18.15
C ILE A 182 -2.30 -3.54 -19.10
N LEU A 183 -2.08 -2.33 -18.60
CA LEU A 183 -1.50 -1.24 -19.39
C LEU A 183 -0.05 -1.52 -19.80
N TRP A 184 0.72 -2.21 -18.96
CA TRP A 184 2.05 -2.65 -19.33
C TRP A 184 2.00 -3.59 -20.54
N ASN A 185 1.16 -4.62 -20.46
CA ASN A 185 0.98 -5.63 -21.47
C ASN A 185 0.44 -5.05 -22.80
N LEU A 186 -0.52 -4.12 -22.74
CA LEU A 186 -1.01 -3.41 -23.93
C LEU A 186 0.09 -2.61 -24.65
N ARG A 187 0.99 -1.97 -23.90
CA ARG A 187 2.13 -1.26 -24.50
C ARG A 187 3.16 -2.23 -25.09
N ASP A 188 3.34 -3.39 -24.49
CA ASP A 188 4.23 -4.44 -25.01
C ASP A 188 3.72 -4.98 -26.36
N PHE A 189 2.43 -5.33 -26.43
CA PHE A 189 1.79 -5.75 -27.69
C PHE A 189 1.91 -4.69 -28.80
N LYS A 190 1.70 -3.41 -28.46
CA LYS A 190 1.88 -2.32 -29.43
C LYS A 190 3.32 -2.24 -29.93
N SER A 191 4.30 -2.40 -29.04
CA SER A 191 5.72 -2.35 -29.42
C SER A 191 6.14 -3.53 -30.31
N GLU A 192 5.56 -4.72 -30.11
CA GLU A 192 5.85 -5.88 -30.96
C GLU A 192 5.25 -5.72 -32.36
N HIS A 193 4.06 -5.12 -32.47
CA HIS A 193 3.44 -4.83 -33.77
C HIS A 193 4.23 -3.78 -34.58
N ASP A 194 4.74 -2.73 -33.91
CA ASP A 194 5.55 -1.70 -34.56
C ASP A 194 6.93 -2.25 -35.05
N ASP A 195 7.50 -3.26 -34.38
CA ASP A 195 8.78 -3.90 -34.75
C ASP A 195 8.64 -4.88 -35.94
N TYR A 196 7.45 -5.44 -36.22
CA TYR A 196 7.20 -6.40 -37.31
C TYR A 196 5.92 -6.10 -38.09
N PRO A 197 5.88 -5.03 -38.91
CA PRO A 197 4.64 -4.61 -39.57
C PRO A 197 4.14 -5.57 -40.67
N PHE A 198 4.99 -6.46 -41.21
CA PHE A 198 4.62 -7.42 -42.26
C PHE A 198 5.48 -8.70 -42.16
N ASN A 199 4.90 -9.79 -41.64
CA ASN A 199 5.26 -11.16 -42.02
C ASN A 199 3.98 -11.82 -42.56
N LEU A 200 3.57 -11.37 -43.74
CA LEU A 200 2.64 -12.02 -44.67
C LEU A 200 3.20 -11.79 -46.07
#